data_AF-A0A0G1R1S6-F1
#
_entry.id   AF-A0A0G1R1S6-F1
#
_cell.length_a   1.000
_cell.length_b   1.000
_cell.length_c   1.000
_cell.angle_alpha   90.00
_cell.angle_beta   90.00
_cell.angle_gamma   90.00
#
_symmetry.space_group_name_H-M   'P 1'
#
loop_
_entity.id
_entity.type
_entity.pdbx_description
1 polymer ?
#
loop_
_entity_poly.entity_id
_entity_poly.type
_entity_poly.pdbx_seq_one_letter_code
_entity_poly.pdbx_strand_id
1 'polypeptide(L)'
;MNNEAQKEFTSGEKLAYFILTRLKPGELVFEDSKSFKEIIESDEFKKIAPEILTDFAVSGMYNRKMKTLINETDLDGKSTLGLLEAAGFDISKTKYMLPGKSEMGVMNIDSGGYHGIVVEGDILKDEINKITAWCDNHGKESRQYSTSAEFMYEALCELKLLEKNEILERIIELNRKVESGDFDWESEYWNSYKTPVGLGKFMTFQQLYDFFRSGRTYDDEITGADYERWQGVEFLTERQKKLKKEGKKFKTLEDMRNQHKRMVEGVRPAGVELEKDGLIVETALGKVLVNPNGRLAGGYAAAYALGADGSLSWSPEEDSFALSMRKGEIPAGIQGITIRGHIHLKPSWDGGRLSASLEEVLKKIGYTGEPSEALKKLFIEDKRNFRGEFQVFPERGSDGINYVAFTKTEGSGKVFSVFPKGWKPKSESDFVKVHVAEVKTDSRGKPFFLLEPDPDSSVA
;
A
#
# COMPACT_ATOMS: atom_id res chain seq x y z
N MET A 1 4.83 29.85 35.24
CA MET A 1 4.62 28.40 35.06
C MET A 1 5.63 27.97 34.01
N ASN A 2 6.68 27.27 34.44
CA ASN A 2 7.69 26.76 33.53
C ASN A 2 7.08 25.61 32.74
N ASN A 3 7.00 25.77 31.42
CA ASN A 3 6.85 24.65 30.49
C ASN A 3 8.14 23.84 30.56
N GLU A 4 8.22 22.87 31.47
CA GLU A 4 9.11 21.73 31.28
C GLU A 4 8.61 21.00 30.04
N ALA A 5 9.33 21.15 28.93
CA ALA A 5 9.13 20.31 27.77
C ALA A 5 9.24 18.86 28.24
N GLN A 6 8.16 18.08 28.14
CA GLN A 6 8.21 16.64 28.34
C GLN A 6 9.34 16.11 27.45
N LYS A 7 10.36 15.53 28.06
CA LYS A 7 11.46 14.91 27.33
C LYS A 7 10.87 13.83 26.43
N GLU A 8 10.94 14.03 25.13
CA GLU A 8 10.46 13.05 24.18
C GLU A 8 11.42 11.84 24.19
N PHE A 9 10.86 10.63 24.30
CA PHE A 9 11.65 9.41 24.23
C PHE A 9 12.27 9.25 22.83
N THR A 10 13.50 8.74 22.77
CA THR A 10 14.16 8.29 21.55
C THR A 10 13.43 7.07 20.94
N SER A 11 13.72 6.72 19.69
CA SER A 11 13.12 5.55 19.03
C SER A 11 13.45 4.25 19.79
N GLY A 12 14.68 4.10 20.27
CA GLY A 12 15.12 3.00 21.11
C GLY A 12 14.39 2.96 22.45
N GLU A 13 14.24 4.10 23.14
CA GLU A 13 13.47 4.18 24.38
C GLU A 13 11.99 3.81 24.16
N LYS A 14 11.37 4.24 23.06
CA LYS A 14 9.98 3.86 22.71
C LYS A 14 9.85 2.37 22.41
N LEU A 15 10.79 1.79 21.64
CA LEU A 15 10.82 0.35 21.37
C LEU A 15 11.03 -0.46 22.66
N ALA A 16 11.96 -0.06 23.51
CA ALA A 16 12.21 -0.73 24.77
C ALA A 16 11.02 -0.64 25.72
N TYR A 17 10.34 0.52 25.78
CA TYR A 17 9.11 0.65 26.55
C TYR A 17 8.07 -0.40 26.11
N PHE A 18 7.87 -0.56 24.80
CA PHE A 18 6.96 -1.60 24.29
C PHE A 18 7.43 -3.02 24.63
N ILE A 19 8.72 -3.32 24.46
CA ILE A 19 9.31 -4.64 24.81
C ILE A 19 9.04 -4.99 26.27
N LEU A 20 9.23 -4.04 27.20
CA LEU A 20 9.02 -4.27 28.63
C LEU A 20 7.55 -4.60 28.97
N THR A 21 6.58 -4.23 28.14
CA THR A 21 5.17 -4.62 28.31
C THR A 21 4.95 -6.13 28.16
N ARG A 22 5.91 -6.86 27.56
CA ARG A 22 5.84 -8.31 27.33
C ARG A 22 6.42 -9.14 28.47
N LEU A 23 7.01 -8.50 29.46
CA LEU A 23 7.53 -9.18 30.63
C LEU A 23 6.41 -9.76 31.46
N LYS A 24 6.50 -11.05 31.80
CA LYS A 24 5.64 -11.62 32.83
C LYS A 24 6.10 -11.15 34.21
N PRO A 25 5.18 -11.08 35.19
CA PRO A 25 5.56 -10.80 36.56
C PRO A 25 6.70 -11.70 37.04
N GLY A 26 7.81 -11.10 37.47
CA GLY A 26 9.00 -11.82 37.96
C GLY A 26 10.00 -12.30 36.90
N GLU A 27 9.77 -12.09 35.60
CA GLU A 27 10.75 -12.38 34.55
C GLU A 27 11.90 -11.37 34.50
N LEU A 28 11.70 -10.20 35.12
CA LEU A 28 12.75 -9.23 35.40
C LEU A 28 12.55 -8.68 36.81
N VAL A 29 13.60 -8.78 37.62
CA VAL A 29 13.68 -8.08 38.91
C VAL A 29 14.71 -6.97 38.72
N PHE A 30 14.22 -5.79 38.33
CA PHE A 30 15.05 -4.61 38.49
C PHE A 30 15.17 -4.32 39.98
N GLU A 31 16.38 -4.02 40.45
CA GLU A 31 16.50 -3.37 41.75
C GLU A 31 15.65 -2.09 41.68
N ASP A 32 14.78 -1.85 42.67
CA ASP A 32 13.84 -0.72 42.73
C ASP A 32 14.52 0.66 42.53
N SER A 33 15.86 0.71 42.57
CA SER A 33 16.71 1.87 42.37
C SER A 33 17.14 2.14 40.92
N LYS A 34 16.99 1.19 39.98
CA LYS A 34 17.47 1.38 38.59
C LYS A 34 16.51 2.24 37.79
N SER A 35 17.05 3.26 37.15
CA SER A 35 16.33 4.08 36.18
C SER A 35 16.00 3.29 34.91
N PHE A 36 14.95 3.72 34.19
CA PHE A 36 14.58 3.14 32.89
C PHE A 36 15.77 3.06 31.91
N LYS A 37 16.63 4.06 31.92
CA LYS A 37 17.82 4.08 31.06
C LYS A 37 18.84 3.00 31.44
N GLU A 38 19.12 2.83 32.73
CA GLU A 38 20.02 1.77 33.22
C GLU A 38 19.47 0.37 32.91
N ILE A 39 18.15 0.23 32.94
CA ILE A 39 17.45 -1.00 32.57
C ILE A 39 17.72 -1.37 31.11
N ILE A 40 17.41 -0.47 30.18
CA ILE A 40 17.49 -0.76 28.73
C ILE A 40 18.94 -0.85 28.23
N GLU A 41 19.90 -0.27 28.96
CA GLU A 41 21.33 -0.38 28.65
C GLU A 41 21.98 -1.67 29.21
N SER A 42 21.27 -2.39 30.09
CA SER A 42 21.78 -3.60 30.75
C SER A 42 21.93 -4.79 29.79
N ASP A 43 22.88 -5.67 30.07
CA ASP A 43 23.07 -6.90 29.29
C ASP A 43 21.90 -7.88 29.47
N GLU A 44 21.20 -7.79 30.60
CA GLU A 44 20.02 -8.60 30.86
C GLU A 44 18.86 -8.21 29.94
N PHE A 45 18.60 -6.91 29.78
CA PHE A 45 17.63 -6.43 28.79
C PHE A 45 18.00 -6.88 27.37
N LYS A 46 19.26 -6.72 26.95
CA LYS A 46 19.71 -7.12 25.60
C LYS A 46 19.51 -8.61 25.34
N LYS A 47 19.67 -9.44 26.36
CA LYS A 47 19.49 -10.89 26.26
C LYS A 47 18.03 -11.29 26.13
N ILE A 48 17.15 -10.72 26.94
CA ILE A 48 15.73 -11.14 26.99
C ILE A 48 14.86 -10.45 25.94
N ALA A 49 15.22 -9.24 25.48
CA ALA A 49 14.40 -8.45 24.57
C ALA A 49 14.01 -9.24 23.30
N PRO A 50 14.94 -9.95 22.62
CA PRO A 50 14.61 -10.78 21.48
C PRO A 50 13.73 -12.01 21.79
N GLU A 51 13.77 -12.50 23.04
CA GLU A 51 13.01 -13.67 23.48
C GLU A 51 11.55 -13.33 23.78
N ILE A 52 11.28 -12.14 24.32
CA ILE A 52 9.95 -11.76 24.82
C ILE A 52 9.08 -11.06 23.77
N LEU A 53 9.68 -10.31 22.84
CA LEU A 53 8.95 -9.66 21.76
C LEU A 53 8.86 -10.59 20.55
N THR A 54 7.69 -11.19 20.33
CA THR A 54 7.45 -12.17 19.25
C THR A 54 6.18 -11.90 18.43
N ASP A 55 5.45 -10.86 18.78
CA ASP A 55 4.15 -10.48 18.24
C ASP A 55 4.27 -9.27 17.31
N PHE A 56 4.57 -9.57 16.04
CA PHE A 56 4.67 -8.59 14.96
C PHE A 56 3.48 -8.69 14.00
N ALA A 57 3.01 -7.54 13.53
CA ALA A 57 2.11 -7.42 12.39
C ALA A 57 2.77 -6.51 11.34
N VAL A 58 2.73 -6.90 10.07
CA VAL A 58 3.32 -6.12 8.97
C VAL A 58 2.31 -5.94 7.85
N SER A 59 2.40 -4.80 7.16
CA SER A 59 1.66 -4.55 5.91
C SER A 59 1.99 -5.63 4.88
N GLY A 60 0.98 -6.39 4.44
CA GLY A 60 1.14 -7.43 3.43
C GLY A 60 0.71 -6.97 2.04
N MET A 61 1.14 -7.70 1.01
CA MET A 61 0.81 -7.41 -0.38
C MET A 61 -0.59 -7.91 -0.74
N TYR A 62 -1.44 -7.05 -1.30
CA TYR A 62 -2.77 -7.45 -1.78
C TYR A 62 -2.73 -7.91 -3.25
N ASN A 63 -3.15 -9.15 -3.50
CA ASN A 63 -3.34 -9.64 -4.87
C ASN A 63 -4.71 -9.20 -5.39
N ARG A 64 -4.73 -8.16 -6.24
CA ARG A 64 -5.97 -7.63 -6.81
C ARG A 64 -6.76 -8.66 -7.63
N LYS A 65 -6.06 -9.48 -8.43
CA LYS A 65 -6.69 -10.48 -9.30
C LYS A 65 -7.35 -11.61 -8.52
N MET A 66 -6.68 -12.12 -7.49
CA MET A 66 -7.22 -13.17 -6.62
C MET A 66 -8.12 -12.62 -5.51
N LYS A 67 -8.09 -11.31 -5.28
CA LYS A 67 -8.72 -10.62 -4.15
C LYS A 67 -8.31 -11.18 -2.79
N THR A 68 -7.04 -11.55 -2.65
CA THR A 68 -6.50 -12.16 -1.42
C THR A 68 -5.25 -11.43 -0.96
N LEU A 69 -5.07 -11.39 0.37
CA LEU A 69 -3.80 -11.01 0.98
C LEU A 69 -2.74 -12.08 0.68
N ILE A 70 -1.53 -11.65 0.36
CA ILE A 70 -0.35 -12.50 0.26
C ILE A 70 0.46 -12.30 1.55
N ASN A 71 0.92 -13.40 2.14
CA ASN A 71 1.82 -13.39 3.30
C ASN A 71 3.26 -13.03 2.91
N GLU A 72 3.40 -11.91 2.21
CA GLU A 72 4.65 -11.29 1.76
C GLU A 72 4.47 -9.78 1.94
N THR A 73 5.55 -9.07 2.27
CA THR A 73 5.58 -7.61 2.42
C THR A 73 6.53 -7.01 1.38
N ASP A 74 6.54 -5.70 1.22
CA ASP A 74 7.42 -5.02 0.26
C ASP A 74 8.86 -4.87 0.80
N LEU A 75 9.66 -4.01 0.18
CA LEU A 75 11.06 -3.82 0.57
C LEU A 75 11.20 -3.21 1.98
N ASP A 76 10.30 -2.31 2.38
CA ASP A 76 10.40 -1.62 3.67
C ASP A 76 10.06 -2.59 4.81
N GLY A 77 8.95 -3.31 4.68
CA GLY A 77 8.59 -4.38 5.61
C GLY A 77 9.63 -5.50 5.66
N LYS A 78 10.18 -5.93 4.51
CA LYS A 78 11.22 -6.99 4.46
C LYS A 78 12.51 -6.56 5.14
N SER A 79 12.93 -5.31 4.92
CA SER A 79 14.14 -4.76 5.52
C SER A 79 13.96 -4.63 7.03
N THR A 80 12.80 -4.16 7.48
CA THR A 80 12.46 -4.06 8.90
C THR A 80 12.48 -5.42 9.60
N LEU A 81 11.82 -6.43 9.02
CA LEU A 81 11.80 -7.78 9.58
C LEU A 81 13.19 -8.44 9.56
N GLY A 82 13.97 -8.21 8.50
CA GLY A 82 15.33 -8.71 8.40
C GLY A 82 16.28 -8.10 9.45
N LEU A 83 16.09 -6.82 9.80
CA LEU A 83 16.83 -6.17 10.89
C LEU A 83 16.48 -6.76 12.26
N LEU A 84 15.20 -7.05 12.51
CA LEU A 84 14.74 -7.75 13.71
C LEU A 84 15.36 -9.15 13.79
N GLU A 85 15.32 -9.93 12.72
CA GLU A 85 15.95 -11.25 12.66
C GLU A 85 17.47 -11.16 12.91
N ALA A 86 18.16 -10.16 12.33
CA ALA A 86 19.58 -9.92 12.54
C ALA A 86 19.92 -9.53 14.00
N ALA A 87 18.99 -8.88 14.70
CA ALA A 87 19.08 -8.57 16.13
C ALA A 87 18.62 -9.74 17.04
N GLY A 88 18.29 -10.90 16.46
CA GLY A 88 17.97 -12.13 17.17
C GLY A 88 16.49 -12.34 17.50
N PHE A 89 15.58 -11.47 17.03
CA PHE A 89 14.14 -11.61 17.28
C PHE A 89 13.53 -12.73 16.44
N ASP A 90 12.57 -13.47 17.01
CA ASP A 90 11.79 -14.48 16.27
C ASP A 90 10.65 -13.82 15.49
N ILE A 91 10.81 -13.71 14.17
CA ILE A 91 9.80 -13.16 13.25
C ILE A 91 8.88 -14.23 12.62
N SER A 92 9.02 -15.50 13.00
CA SER A 92 8.32 -16.63 12.33
C SER A 92 6.79 -16.58 12.45
N LYS A 93 6.28 -15.89 13.48
CA LYS A 93 4.84 -15.72 13.76
C LYS A 93 4.28 -14.38 13.26
N THR A 94 5.06 -13.63 12.48
CA THR A 94 4.63 -12.34 11.94
C THR A 94 3.32 -12.47 11.18
N LYS A 95 2.34 -11.66 11.56
CA LYS A 95 1.05 -11.57 10.89
C LYS A 95 1.14 -10.59 9.74
N TYR A 96 0.56 -10.96 8.61
CA TYR A 96 0.44 -10.07 7.46
C TYR A 96 -0.95 -9.47 7.48
N MET A 97 -1.03 -8.14 7.35
CA MET A 97 -2.27 -7.37 7.41
C MET A 97 -2.57 -6.74 6.06
N LEU A 98 -3.84 -6.41 5.81
CA LEU A 98 -4.18 -5.59 4.64
C LEU A 98 -3.51 -4.22 4.77
N PRO A 99 -3.05 -3.60 3.66
CA PRO A 99 -2.44 -2.27 3.73
C PRO A 99 -3.36 -1.25 4.40
N GLY A 100 -2.78 -0.48 5.33
CA GLY A 100 -3.50 0.51 6.14
C GLY A 100 -4.33 -0.09 7.29
N LYS A 101 -4.25 -1.40 7.54
CA LYS A 101 -4.82 -2.04 8.73
C LYS A 101 -3.72 -2.31 9.75
N SER A 102 -4.11 -2.24 11.02
CA SER A 102 -3.27 -2.57 12.17
C SER A 102 -3.95 -3.64 13.02
N GLU A 103 -3.18 -4.23 13.91
CA GLU A 103 -3.64 -5.13 14.94
C GLU A 103 -3.35 -4.55 16.32
N MET A 104 -4.32 -4.66 17.23
CA MET A 104 -4.19 -4.21 18.61
C MET A 104 -3.29 -5.16 19.40
N GLY A 105 -2.50 -4.60 20.30
CA GLY A 105 -1.71 -5.40 21.24
C GLY A 105 -0.50 -6.05 20.59
N VAL A 106 0.05 -5.52 19.49
CA VAL A 106 1.24 -6.03 18.80
C VAL A 106 2.12 -4.88 18.28
N MET A 107 3.31 -5.20 17.76
CA MET A 107 4.15 -4.26 17.02
C MET A 107 3.73 -4.24 15.54
N ASN A 108 3.07 -3.16 15.12
CA ASN A 108 2.68 -2.92 13.74
C ASN A 108 3.84 -2.29 12.97
N ILE A 109 4.22 -2.89 11.85
CA ILE A 109 5.34 -2.48 11.02
C ILE A 109 4.78 -2.05 9.66
N ASP A 110 5.26 -0.91 9.17
CA ASP A 110 4.94 -0.41 7.83
C ASP A 110 3.42 -0.26 7.60
N SER A 111 2.69 -0.03 8.69
CA SER A 111 1.23 0.03 8.72
C SER A 111 0.79 0.91 9.87
N GLY A 112 -0.27 1.69 9.68
CA GLY A 112 -0.93 2.43 10.77
C GLY A 112 -1.11 3.93 10.56
N GLY A 113 -0.39 4.55 9.63
CA GLY A 113 -0.43 6.00 9.41
C GLY A 113 0.35 6.81 10.44
N TYR A 114 1.38 6.22 11.06
CA TYR A 114 2.22 6.88 12.07
C TYR A 114 3.58 7.30 11.49
N HIS A 115 4.32 8.10 12.27
CA HIS A 115 5.69 8.49 11.99
C HIS A 115 6.62 7.98 13.09
N GLY A 116 7.66 7.23 12.71
CA GLY A 116 8.63 6.69 13.65
C GLY A 116 8.09 5.51 14.44
N ILE A 117 8.70 5.28 15.60
CA ILE A 117 8.18 4.35 16.60
C ILE A 117 7.20 5.10 17.51
N VAL A 118 5.98 4.58 17.65
CA VAL A 118 4.93 5.12 18.50
C VAL A 118 4.37 4.00 19.36
N VAL A 119 4.11 4.27 20.64
CA VAL A 119 3.45 3.33 21.54
C VAL A 119 2.21 3.99 22.11
N GLU A 120 1.06 3.34 21.96
CA GLU A 120 -0.19 3.76 22.58
C GLU A 120 -0.56 2.79 23.70
N GLY A 121 -1.00 3.34 24.82
CA GLY A 121 -1.31 2.62 26.06
C GLY A 121 -0.32 2.92 27.19
N ASP A 122 -0.78 2.76 28.43
CA ASP A 122 -0.03 2.97 29.66
C ASP A 122 0.30 1.62 30.31
N ILE A 123 1.59 1.29 30.40
CA ILE A 123 2.07 0.02 30.97
C ILE A 123 1.63 -0.20 32.43
N LEU A 124 1.34 0.88 33.16
CA LEU A 124 0.93 0.81 34.57
C LEU A 124 -0.59 0.67 34.74
N LYS A 125 -1.37 0.96 33.70
CA LYS A 125 -2.84 1.04 33.80
C LYS A 125 -3.58 0.11 32.87
N ASP A 126 -3.04 -0.10 31.67
CA ASP A 126 -3.71 -0.83 30.61
C ASP A 126 -3.34 -2.32 30.64
N GLU A 127 -4.29 -3.14 30.22
CA GLU A 127 -4.02 -4.55 29.95
C GLU A 127 -2.99 -4.67 28.82
N ILE A 128 -2.04 -5.61 28.94
CA ILE A 128 -0.93 -5.80 27.97
C ILE A 128 -1.43 -5.91 26.52
N ASN A 129 -2.58 -6.55 26.31
CA ASN A 129 -3.21 -6.74 24.99
C ASN A 129 -3.82 -5.44 24.40
N LYS A 130 -3.86 -4.34 25.14
CA LYS A 130 -4.28 -3.01 24.67
C LYS A 130 -3.10 -2.13 24.31
N ILE A 131 -1.92 -2.41 24.87
CA ILE A 131 -0.70 -1.65 24.55
C ILE A 131 -0.21 -2.06 23.17
N THR A 132 -0.18 -1.10 22.26
CA THR A 132 0.10 -1.33 20.83
C THR A 132 1.25 -0.44 20.42
N ALA A 133 2.13 -0.95 19.57
CA ALA A 133 3.19 -0.15 18.99
C ALA A 133 3.10 -0.12 17.47
N TRP A 134 3.69 0.93 16.90
CA TRP A 134 3.85 1.14 15.47
C TRP A 134 5.30 1.50 15.18
N CYS A 135 5.82 1.01 14.06
CA CYS A 135 7.05 1.48 13.42
C CYS A 135 6.70 1.75 11.96
N ASP A 136 6.48 3.02 11.65
CA ASP A 136 5.78 3.42 10.42
C ASP A 136 6.28 4.75 9.86
N ASN A 137 6.09 4.96 8.55
CA ASN A 137 6.44 6.18 7.84
C ASN A 137 5.25 6.77 7.03
N HIS A 138 4.03 6.29 7.25
CA HIS A 138 2.84 6.73 6.52
C HIS A 138 2.15 7.97 7.13
N GLY A 139 2.59 8.44 8.30
CA GLY A 139 2.05 9.63 8.96
C GLY A 139 2.28 10.92 8.17
N LYS A 140 1.44 11.95 8.45
CA LYS A 140 1.56 13.27 7.80
C LYS A 140 2.87 13.98 8.10
N GLU A 141 3.43 13.71 9.28
CA GLU A 141 4.73 14.24 9.75
C GLU A 141 5.91 13.58 9.04
N SER A 142 5.70 12.45 8.37
CA SER A 142 6.76 11.70 7.70
C SER A 142 7.31 12.46 6.51
N ARG A 143 8.65 12.57 6.50
CA ARG A 143 9.37 13.11 5.36
C ARG A 143 9.30 12.12 4.20
N GLN A 144 9.42 12.62 2.97
CA GLN A 144 9.45 11.79 1.77
C GLN A 144 10.52 10.68 1.82
N TYR A 145 11.57 10.85 2.63
CA TYR A 145 12.74 9.98 2.67
C TYR A 145 12.80 9.00 3.86
N SER A 146 11.86 9.04 4.80
CA SER A 146 11.92 8.17 5.99
C SER A 146 11.34 6.78 5.69
N THR A 147 11.94 5.73 6.25
CA THR A 147 11.47 4.33 6.12
C THR A 147 11.21 3.67 7.47
N SER A 148 10.29 2.71 7.51
CA SER A 148 10.06 1.88 8.70
C SER A 148 11.33 1.13 9.08
N ALA A 149 12.10 0.66 8.09
CA ALA A 149 13.37 -0.01 8.33
C ALA A 149 14.42 0.93 8.94
N GLU A 150 14.46 2.21 8.54
CA GLU A 150 15.36 3.19 9.13
C GLU A 150 15.06 3.40 10.61
N PHE A 151 13.79 3.63 10.95
CA PHE A 151 13.39 3.82 12.36
C PHE A 151 13.71 2.60 13.22
N MET A 152 13.47 1.39 12.68
CA MET A 152 13.82 0.16 13.37
C MET A 152 15.34 -0.01 13.52
N TYR A 153 16.12 0.26 12.46
CA TYR A 153 17.58 0.18 12.52
C TYR A 153 18.16 1.11 13.57
N GLU A 154 17.69 2.35 13.61
CA GLU A 154 18.09 3.34 14.62
C GLU A 154 17.76 2.86 16.03
N ALA A 155 16.52 2.41 16.26
CA ALA A 155 16.08 1.92 17.56
C ALA A 155 16.90 0.72 18.06
N LEU A 156 17.15 -0.27 17.18
CA LEU A 156 17.96 -1.45 17.51
C LEU A 156 19.42 -1.08 17.81
N CYS A 157 19.98 -0.10 17.11
CA CYS A 157 21.33 0.41 17.37
C CYS A 157 21.41 1.19 18.68
N GLU A 158 20.43 2.04 18.99
CA GLU A 158 20.35 2.78 20.25
C GLU A 158 20.29 1.82 21.46
N LEU A 159 19.54 0.72 21.33
CA LEU A 159 19.46 -0.34 22.34
C LEU A 159 20.66 -1.28 22.36
N LYS A 160 21.63 -1.12 21.44
CA LYS A 160 22.78 -2.02 21.26
C LYS A 160 22.38 -3.48 21.04
N LEU A 161 21.19 -3.70 20.47
CA LEU A 161 20.72 -5.01 20.00
C LEU A 161 21.29 -5.33 18.62
N LEU A 162 21.74 -4.30 17.91
CA LEU A 162 22.39 -4.40 16.62
C LEU A 162 23.58 -3.42 16.58
N GLU A 163 24.69 -3.83 15.97
CA GLU A 163 25.83 -2.94 15.74
C GLU A 163 25.66 -2.19 14.42
N LYS A 164 25.98 -0.89 14.44
CA LYS A 164 26.06 -0.11 13.22
C LYS A 164 27.10 -0.69 12.29
N ASN A 165 26.73 -0.95 11.04
CA ASN A 165 27.68 -1.37 10.02
C ASN A 165 27.25 -0.90 8.63
N GLU A 166 28.26 -0.73 7.77
CA GLU A 166 28.10 -0.16 6.44
C GLU A 166 27.16 -0.99 5.54
N ILE A 167 27.09 -2.31 5.74
CA ILE A 167 26.23 -3.19 4.92
C ILE A 167 24.76 -2.88 5.21
N LEU A 168 24.38 -2.78 6.49
CA LEU A 168 23.02 -2.42 6.88
C LEU A 168 22.67 -1.00 6.48
N GLU A 169 23.60 -0.06 6.61
CA GLU A 169 23.41 1.33 6.17
C GLU A 169 23.12 1.42 4.67
N ARG A 170 23.80 0.62 3.84
CA ARG A 170 23.52 0.52 2.40
C ARG A 170 22.15 -0.08 2.09
N ILE A 171 21.67 -1.05 2.88
CA ILE A 171 20.30 -1.58 2.76
C ILE A 171 19.28 -0.49 3.09
N ILE A 172 19.50 0.26 4.18
CA ILE A 172 18.65 1.39 4.55
C ILE A 172 18.66 2.45 3.46
N GLU A 173 19.82 2.79 2.90
CA GLU A 173 19.95 3.76 1.81
C GLU A 173 19.16 3.33 0.56
N LEU A 174 19.32 2.07 0.12
CA LEU A 174 18.51 1.51 -0.97
C LEU A 174 17.01 1.64 -0.66
N ASN A 175 16.61 1.29 0.56
CA ASN A 175 15.21 1.33 0.96
C ASN A 175 14.67 2.77 0.94
N ARG A 176 15.41 3.76 1.49
CA ARG A 176 15.03 5.18 1.38
C ARG A 176 14.88 5.62 -0.07
N LYS A 177 15.81 5.20 -0.94
CA LYS A 177 15.76 5.54 -2.38
C LYS A 177 14.49 5.00 -3.03
N VAL A 178 14.18 3.72 -2.79
CA VAL A 178 12.96 3.04 -3.30
C VAL A 178 11.69 3.69 -2.75
N GLU A 179 11.62 3.92 -1.44
CA GLU A 179 10.44 4.46 -0.76
C GLU A 179 10.13 5.92 -1.12
N SER A 180 11.17 6.74 -1.29
CA SER A 180 11.02 8.15 -1.68
C SER A 180 10.72 8.33 -3.16
N GLY A 181 11.01 7.31 -3.98
CA GLY A 181 11.03 7.43 -5.43
C GLY A 181 12.09 8.41 -5.93
N ASP A 182 13.12 8.71 -5.12
CA ASP A 182 14.21 9.64 -5.45
C ASP A 182 15.24 8.99 -6.37
N PHE A 183 14.80 8.75 -7.60
CA PHE A 183 15.61 8.22 -8.68
C PHE A 183 15.74 9.25 -9.79
N ASP A 184 16.88 9.23 -10.47
CA ASP A 184 16.93 9.72 -11.83
C ASP A 184 16.20 8.73 -12.74
N TRP A 185 14.87 8.79 -12.72
CA TRP A 185 14.03 7.85 -13.46
C TRP A 185 14.31 7.84 -14.98
N GLU A 186 14.88 8.90 -15.54
CA GLU A 186 15.23 8.94 -16.96
C GLU A 186 16.42 8.04 -17.30
N SER A 187 17.33 7.80 -16.35
CA SER A 187 18.52 6.95 -16.55
C SER A 187 18.44 5.61 -15.81
N GLU A 188 17.93 5.61 -14.57
CA GLU A 188 17.93 4.45 -13.69
C GLU A 188 16.82 3.45 -14.02
N TYR A 189 15.65 3.92 -14.48
CA TYR A 189 14.51 3.06 -14.79
C TYR A 189 14.86 1.98 -15.82
N TRP A 190 15.58 2.38 -16.88
CA TRP A 190 15.90 1.50 -18.00
C TRP A 190 16.85 0.37 -17.63
N ASN A 191 17.63 0.52 -16.56
CA ASN A 191 18.53 -0.50 -16.04
C ASN A 191 17.98 -1.20 -14.79
N SER A 192 16.83 -0.76 -14.25
CA SER A 192 16.25 -1.29 -13.02
C SER A 192 15.99 -2.81 -13.05
N TYR A 193 15.84 -3.42 -14.22
CA TYR A 193 15.64 -4.87 -14.36
C TYR A 193 16.84 -5.72 -13.94
N LYS A 194 18.02 -5.13 -13.75
CA LYS A 194 19.25 -5.84 -13.41
C LYS A 194 19.94 -5.30 -12.15
N THR A 195 19.38 -4.31 -11.47
CA THR A 195 19.96 -3.69 -10.26
C THR A 195 19.03 -3.85 -9.06
N PRO A 196 19.54 -3.73 -7.82
CA PRO A 196 18.72 -3.68 -6.61
C PRO A 196 17.59 -2.64 -6.65
N VAL A 197 17.74 -1.55 -7.41
CA VAL A 197 16.70 -0.52 -7.58
C VAL A 197 15.37 -1.11 -8.06
N GLY A 198 15.38 -1.95 -9.11
CA GLY A 198 14.15 -2.57 -9.62
C GLY A 198 13.88 -3.97 -9.07
N LEU A 199 14.92 -4.68 -8.63
CA LEU A 199 14.81 -6.05 -8.15
C LEU A 199 14.68 -6.19 -6.63
N GLY A 200 14.97 -5.15 -5.85
CA GLY A 200 14.98 -5.18 -4.38
C GLY A 200 13.68 -5.68 -3.78
N LYS A 201 12.53 -5.29 -4.35
CA LYS A 201 11.21 -5.78 -3.93
C LYS A 201 11.02 -7.31 -4.07
N PHE A 202 11.82 -7.96 -4.90
CA PHE A 202 11.82 -9.43 -5.08
C PHE A 202 12.92 -10.12 -4.29
N MET A 203 13.89 -9.38 -3.77
CA MET A 203 15.01 -9.93 -3.01
C MET A 203 14.57 -10.23 -1.57
N THR A 204 15.24 -11.20 -0.95
CA THR A 204 15.18 -11.42 0.50
C THR A 204 16.21 -10.52 1.21
N PHE A 205 16.03 -10.28 2.51
CA PHE A 205 17.01 -9.53 3.29
C PHE A 205 18.41 -10.15 3.21
N GLN A 206 18.50 -11.48 3.26
CA GLN A 206 19.78 -12.19 3.14
C GLN A 206 20.45 -11.99 1.78
N GLN A 207 19.69 -11.89 0.69
CA GLN A 207 20.22 -11.58 -0.64
C GLN A 207 20.72 -10.13 -0.72
N LEU A 208 20.01 -9.17 -0.14
CA LEU A 208 20.44 -7.77 -0.06
C LEU A 208 21.73 -7.65 0.77
N TYR A 209 21.77 -8.26 1.95
CA TYR A 209 22.95 -8.28 2.81
C TYR A 209 24.16 -8.88 2.10
N ASP A 210 23.97 -10.02 1.42
CA ASP A 210 25.04 -10.66 0.66
C ASP A 210 25.53 -9.81 -0.52
N PHE A 211 24.61 -9.16 -1.24
CA PHE A 211 24.95 -8.24 -2.32
C PHE A 211 25.83 -7.10 -1.83
N PHE A 212 25.43 -6.38 -0.77
CA PHE A 212 26.21 -5.25 -0.26
C PHE A 212 27.50 -5.66 0.46
N ARG A 213 27.53 -6.85 1.09
CA ARG A 213 28.74 -7.42 1.70
C ARG A 213 29.88 -7.61 0.71
N SER A 214 29.58 -7.74 -0.58
CA SER A 214 30.60 -7.84 -1.64
C SER A 214 31.24 -6.49 -2.04
N GLY A 215 30.89 -5.40 -1.35
CA GLY A 215 31.42 -4.06 -1.61
C GLY A 215 30.66 -3.27 -2.68
N ARG A 216 29.63 -3.87 -3.29
CA ARG A 216 28.79 -3.28 -4.35
C ARG A 216 27.86 -2.17 -3.87
N THR A 217 27.43 -1.30 -4.77
CA THR A 217 26.40 -0.27 -4.56
C THR A 217 25.08 -0.69 -5.22
N TYR A 218 23.97 0.01 -4.91
CA TYR A 218 22.66 -0.33 -5.48
C TYR A 218 22.55 -0.10 -6.99
N ASP A 219 23.53 0.55 -7.61
CA ASP A 219 23.61 0.75 -9.06
C ASP A 219 24.32 -0.41 -9.76
N ASP A 220 25.06 -1.24 -9.02
CA ASP A 220 25.75 -2.39 -9.58
C ASP A 220 24.76 -3.48 -10.04
N GLU A 221 25.17 -4.19 -11.08
CA GLU A 221 24.36 -5.28 -11.63
C GLU A 221 24.36 -6.50 -10.71
N ILE A 222 23.18 -7.14 -10.64
CA ILE A 222 23.02 -8.50 -10.16
C ILE A 222 23.40 -9.44 -11.31
N THR A 223 24.42 -10.24 -11.08
CA THR A 223 25.09 -11.07 -12.09
C THR A 223 24.53 -12.49 -12.14
N GLY A 224 24.91 -13.25 -13.17
CA GLY A 224 24.61 -14.69 -13.26
C GLY A 224 25.08 -15.48 -12.03
N ALA A 225 26.27 -15.16 -11.52
CA ALA A 225 26.82 -15.81 -10.34
C ALA A 225 25.97 -15.56 -9.08
N ASP A 226 25.39 -14.36 -8.95
CA ASP A 226 24.47 -14.05 -7.84
C ASP A 226 23.19 -14.88 -7.95
N TYR A 227 22.60 -14.96 -9.16
CA TYR A 227 21.38 -15.74 -9.38
C TYR A 227 21.58 -17.23 -9.09
N GLU A 228 22.72 -17.80 -9.48
CA GLU A 228 23.07 -19.19 -9.17
C GLU A 228 23.25 -19.40 -7.67
N ARG A 229 24.03 -18.53 -7.01
CA ARG A 229 24.30 -18.61 -5.56
C ARG A 229 23.02 -18.50 -4.74
N TRP A 230 22.13 -17.58 -5.08
CA TRP A 230 20.90 -17.31 -4.32
C TRP A 230 19.81 -18.36 -4.52
N GLN A 231 20.08 -19.47 -5.22
CA GLN A 231 19.24 -20.68 -5.18
C GLN A 231 19.52 -21.56 -3.95
N GLY A 232 20.56 -21.24 -3.17
CA GLY A 232 20.87 -21.84 -1.86
C GLY A 232 19.72 -21.69 -0.86
N VAL A 233 19.52 -22.69 0.01
CA VAL A 233 18.38 -22.76 0.93
C VAL A 233 18.32 -21.55 1.88
N GLU A 234 19.48 -21.04 2.27
CA GLU A 234 19.68 -19.88 3.14
C GLU A 234 19.16 -18.55 2.53
N PHE A 235 19.01 -18.47 1.21
CA PHE A 235 18.51 -17.27 0.52
C PHE A 235 17.02 -17.33 0.19
N LEU A 236 16.39 -18.48 0.39
CA LEU A 236 14.99 -18.72 0.02
C LEU A 236 14.04 -18.29 1.14
N THR A 237 12.86 -17.80 0.76
CA THR A 237 11.76 -17.62 1.71
C THR A 237 11.22 -18.98 2.19
N GLU A 238 10.54 -19.03 3.33
CA GLU A 238 9.92 -20.27 3.82
C GLU A 238 8.99 -20.94 2.81
N ARG A 239 8.24 -20.12 2.05
CA ARG A 239 7.41 -20.60 0.95
C ARG A 239 8.24 -21.28 -0.14
N GLN A 240 9.35 -20.67 -0.55
CA GLN A 240 10.25 -21.24 -1.56
C GLN A 240 10.95 -22.50 -1.03
N LYS A 241 11.40 -22.51 0.23
CA LYS A 241 11.98 -23.69 0.89
C LYS A 241 10.99 -24.86 0.88
N LYS A 242 9.73 -24.62 1.23
CA LYS A 242 8.64 -25.61 1.19
C LYS A 242 8.42 -26.15 -0.23
N LEU A 243 8.28 -25.26 -1.22
CA LEU A 243 8.09 -25.67 -2.62
C LEU A 243 9.28 -26.49 -3.13
N LYS A 244 10.51 -26.08 -2.80
CA LYS A 244 11.74 -26.81 -3.14
C LYS A 244 11.76 -28.21 -2.52
N LYS A 245 11.41 -28.34 -1.23
CA LYS A 245 11.30 -29.63 -0.53
C LYS A 245 10.25 -30.55 -1.15
N GLU A 246 9.16 -29.98 -1.67
CA GLU A 246 8.08 -30.70 -2.37
C GLU A 246 8.41 -30.99 -3.85
N GLY A 247 9.59 -30.61 -4.35
CA GLY A 247 9.96 -30.77 -5.77
C GLY A 247 9.14 -29.88 -6.72
N LYS A 248 8.46 -28.86 -6.20
CA LYS A 248 7.62 -27.93 -6.98
C LYS A 248 8.46 -26.76 -7.48
N LYS A 249 8.17 -26.32 -8.70
CA LYS A 249 8.76 -25.10 -9.26
C LYS A 249 8.28 -23.87 -8.50
N PHE A 250 9.19 -22.94 -8.28
CA PHE A 250 8.91 -21.60 -7.76
C PHE A 250 9.66 -20.58 -8.63
N LYS A 251 9.20 -19.33 -8.63
CA LYS A 251 9.88 -18.26 -9.37
C LYS A 251 11.17 -17.89 -8.65
N THR A 252 12.27 -17.92 -9.40
CA THR A 252 13.59 -17.46 -8.97
C THR A 252 13.73 -15.95 -9.14
N LEU A 253 14.78 -15.35 -8.58
CA LEU A 253 15.08 -13.94 -8.84
C LEU A 253 15.42 -13.68 -10.31
N GLU A 254 16.04 -14.63 -11.00
CA GLU A 254 16.30 -14.55 -12.44
C GLU A 254 14.99 -14.54 -13.26
N ASP A 255 13.99 -15.34 -12.87
CA ASP A 255 12.66 -15.29 -13.48
C ASP A 255 12.02 -13.90 -13.31
N MET A 256 12.16 -13.31 -12.11
CA MET A 256 11.66 -11.96 -11.83
C MET A 256 12.40 -10.90 -12.64
N ARG A 257 13.72 -11.02 -12.79
CA ARG A 257 14.54 -10.17 -13.66
C ARG A 257 14.06 -10.22 -15.10
N ASN A 258 13.85 -11.43 -15.65
CA ASN A 258 13.36 -11.58 -17.03
C ASN A 258 11.92 -11.06 -17.21
N GLN A 259 11.07 -11.16 -16.18
CA GLN A 259 9.76 -10.53 -16.18
C GLN A 259 9.85 -8.99 -16.14
N HIS A 260 10.69 -8.43 -15.28
CA HIS A 260 10.89 -6.98 -15.15
C HIS A 260 11.55 -6.39 -16.39
N LYS A 261 12.49 -7.10 -17.02
CA LYS A 261 13.09 -6.69 -18.30
C LYS A 261 12.04 -6.47 -19.39
N ARG A 262 11.14 -7.45 -19.58
CA ARG A 262 10.04 -7.33 -20.56
C ARG A 262 9.10 -6.15 -20.23
N MET A 263 8.88 -5.89 -18.95
CA MET A 263 8.10 -4.74 -18.50
C MET A 263 8.76 -3.42 -18.92
N VAL A 264 10.04 -3.25 -18.57
CA VAL A 264 10.83 -2.04 -18.88
C VAL A 264 10.93 -1.81 -20.39
N GLU A 265 11.21 -2.86 -21.17
CA GLU A 265 11.29 -2.78 -22.64
C GLU A 265 9.94 -2.40 -23.28
N GLY A 266 8.82 -2.78 -22.67
CA GLY A 266 7.47 -2.44 -23.12
C GLY A 266 7.03 -1.00 -22.82
N VAL A 267 7.73 -0.28 -21.94
CA VAL A 267 7.31 1.07 -21.50
C VAL A 267 7.40 2.11 -22.61
N ARG A 268 8.49 2.16 -23.37
CA ARG A 268 8.66 3.14 -24.45
C ARG A 268 7.56 3.06 -25.52
N PRO A 269 7.28 1.89 -26.13
CA PRO A 269 6.21 1.82 -27.14
C PRO A 269 4.84 2.14 -26.54
N ALA A 270 4.55 1.72 -25.31
CA ALA A 270 3.31 2.08 -24.63
C ALA A 270 3.19 3.60 -24.39
N GLY A 271 4.29 4.25 -23.99
CA GLY A 271 4.36 5.70 -23.80
C GLY A 271 4.06 6.49 -25.08
N VAL A 272 4.62 6.07 -26.21
CA VAL A 272 4.36 6.70 -27.53
C VAL A 272 2.88 6.62 -27.90
N GLU A 273 2.23 5.47 -27.69
CA GLU A 273 0.81 5.33 -27.98
C GLU A 273 -0.06 6.16 -27.03
N LEU A 274 0.30 6.26 -25.75
CA LEU A 274 -0.42 7.11 -24.79
C LEU A 274 -0.28 8.60 -25.10
N GLU A 275 0.90 9.04 -25.53
CA GLU A 275 1.12 10.42 -25.96
C GLU A 275 0.32 10.74 -27.22
N LYS A 276 0.33 9.85 -28.21
CA LYS A 276 -0.47 9.98 -29.44
C LYS A 276 -1.98 10.02 -29.17
N ASP A 277 -2.45 9.27 -28.18
CA ASP A 277 -3.84 9.31 -27.72
C ASP A 277 -4.18 10.59 -26.93
N GLY A 278 -3.20 11.45 -26.63
CA GLY A 278 -3.38 12.65 -25.81
C GLY A 278 -3.68 12.32 -24.35
N LEU A 279 -3.16 11.20 -23.84
CA LEU A 279 -3.32 10.76 -22.44
C LEU A 279 -2.17 11.23 -21.55
N ILE A 280 -1.34 12.14 -22.04
CA ILE A 280 -0.42 12.89 -21.20
C ILE A 280 -0.92 14.34 -21.19
N VAL A 281 -1.38 14.79 -20.03
CA VAL A 281 -2.14 16.04 -19.89
C VAL A 281 -1.37 17.04 -19.02
N GLU A 282 -1.49 18.31 -19.37
CA GLU A 282 -0.96 19.41 -18.55
C GLU A 282 -1.95 19.77 -17.43
N THR A 283 -1.42 19.92 -16.22
CA THR A 283 -2.21 20.27 -15.02
C THR A 283 -1.49 21.35 -14.22
N ALA A 284 -2.15 21.91 -13.20
CA ALA A 284 -1.51 22.87 -12.30
C ALA A 284 -0.34 22.26 -11.49
N LEU A 285 -0.29 20.93 -11.37
CA LEU A 285 0.77 20.20 -10.67
C LEU A 285 1.84 19.63 -11.62
N GLY A 286 1.78 19.95 -12.91
CA GLY A 286 2.70 19.47 -13.94
C GLY A 286 2.08 18.48 -14.92
N LYS A 287 2.93 17.82 -15.70
CA LYS A 287 2.55 16.88 -16.76
C LYS A 287 2.15 15.53 -16.17
N VAL A 288 0.90 15.12 -16.34
CA VAL A 288 0.36 13.87 -15.76
C VAL A 288 0.05 12.86 -16.86
N LEU A 289 0.62 11.65 -16.74
CA LEU A 289 0.29 10.53 -17.59
C LEU A 289 -0.92 9.78 -17.04
N VAL A 290 -2.01 9.74 -17.81
CA VAL A 290 -3.22 8.97 -17.52
C VAL A 290 -3.05 7.55 -18.05
N ASN A 291 -3.02 6.58 -17.13
CA ASN A 291 -2.81 5.16 -17.42
C ASN A 291 -4.12 4.37 -17.18
N PRO A 292 -5.04 4.32 -18.15
CA PRO A 292 -6.29 3.58 -17.99
C PRO A 292 -6.02 2.08 -18.07
N ASN A 293 -6.55 1.33 -17.11
CA ASN A 293 -6.54 -0.14 -17.06
C ASN A 293 -5.14 -0.77 -17.25
N GLY A 294 -4.09 -0.10 -16.79
CA GLY A 294 -2.72 -0.63 -16.80
C GLY A 294 -2.08 -0.75 -18.18
N ARG A 295 -2.46 0.10 -19.16
CA ARG A 295 -1.80 0.18 -20.49
C ARG A 295 -0.28 0.42 -20.39
N LEU A 296 0.16 1.18 -19.38
CA LEU A 296 1.55 1.36 -19.02
C LEU A 296 1.90 0.48 -17.82
N ALA A 297 2.79 -0.50 -18.03
CA ALA A 297 3.33 -1.28 -16.94
C ALA A 297 4.41 -0.48 -16.19
N GLY A 298 4.64 -0.79 -14.91
CA GLY A 298 5.64 -0.10 -14.07
C GLY A 298 5.13 1.12 -13.30
N GLY A 299 3.89 1.57 -13.53
CA GLY A 299 3.23 2.58 -12.71
C GLY A 299 3.91 3.96 -12.76
N TYR A 300 4.00 4.64 -11.61
CA TYR A 300 4.55 5.99 -11.51
C TYR A 300 6.01 6.08 -11.99
N ALA A 301 6.83 5.06 -11.70
CA ALA A 301 8.23 5.01 -12.09
C ALA A 301 8.39 5.05 -13.62
N ALA A 302 7.55 4.31 -14.34
CA ALA A 302 7.53 4.31 -15.80
C ALA A 302 7.06 5.66 -16.37
N ALA A 303 6.05 6.28 -15.76
CA ALA A 303 5.58 7.60 -16.16
C ALA A 303 6.68 8.67 -16.00
N TYR A 304 7.41 8.64 -14.87
CA TYR A 304 8.52 9.55 -14.60
C TYR A 304 9.69 9.34 -15.56
N ALA A 305 9.99 8.09 -15.93
CA ALA A 305 11.00 7.77 -16.94
C ALA A 305 10.64 8.23 -18.35
N LEU A 306 9.35 8.46 -18.62
CA LEU A 306 8.82 9.05 -19.85
C LEU A 306 8.72 10.59 -19.78
N GLY A 307 9.23 11.21 -18.71
CA GLY A 307 9.25 12.67 -18.55
C GLY A 307 7.94 13.27 -18.03
N ALA A 308 7.05 12.48 -17.41
CA ALA A 308 5.90 13.02 -16.70
C ALA A 308 6.28 13.45 -15.27
N ASP A 309 5.60 14.47 -14.74
CA ASP A 309 5.68 14.88 -13.33
C ASP A 309 4.73 14.05 -12.44
N GLY A 310 3.71 13.43 -13.05
CA GLY A 310 2.69 12.67 -12.36
C GLY A 310 2.20 11.45 -13.13
N SER A 311 1.60 10.51 -12.41
CA SER A 311 0.94 9.33 -12.96
C SER A 311 -0.44 9.16 -12.33
N LEU A 312 -1.46 8.93 -13.16
CA LEU A 312 -2.80 8.54 -12.73
C LEU A 312 -3.15 7.16 -13.29
N SER A 313 -2.97 6.11 -12.49
CA SER A 313 -3.46 4.78 -12.83
C SER A 313 -4.96 4.70 -12.53
N TRP A 314 -5.78 4.56 -13.56
CA TRP A 314 -7.24 4.56 -13.46
C TRP A 314 -7.80 3.18 -13.74
N SER A 315 -8.53 2.58 -12.80
CA SER A 315 -9.03 1.20 -12.92
C SER A 315 -10.45 1.08 -12.35
N PRO A 316 -11.46 1.59 -13.07
CA PRO A 316 -12.84 1.65 -12.58
C PRO A 316 -13.46 0.25 -12.44
N GLU A 317 -13.02 -0.75 -13.21
CA GLU A 317 -13.41 -2.15 -13.04
C GLU A 317 -12.96 -2.75 -11.70
N GLU A 318 -11.90 -2.20 -11.12
CA GLU A 318 -11.37 -2.60 -9.81
C GLU A 318 -11.82 -1.65 -8.68
N ASP A 319 -12.74 -0.73 -8.96
CA ASP A 319 -13.16 0.33 -8.03
C ASP A 319 -11.98 1.09 -7.42
N SER A 320 -10.94 1.35 -8.23
CA SER A 320 -9.67 1.88 -7.74
C SER A 320 -8.99 2.88 -8.67
N PHE A 321 -8.17 3.73 -8.07
CA PHE A 321 -7.18 4.52 -8.78
C PHE A 321 -5.97 4.80 -7.89
N ALA A 322 -4.85 5.17 -8.50
CA ALA A 322 -3.68 5.67 -7.80
C ALA A 322 -3.10 6.87 -8.58
N LEU A 323 -3.08 8.02 -7.91
CA LEU A 323 -2.45 9.25 -8.33
C LEU A 323 -1.13 9.39 -7.57
N SER A 324 -0.03 9.61 -8.29
CA SER A 324 1.28 9.84 -7.69
C SER A 324 1.97 11.00 -8.39
N MET A 325 2.41 11.99 -7.62
CA MET A 325 3.09 13.19 -8.11
C MET A 325 4.53 13.20 -7.60
N ARG A 326 5.47 13.58 -8.46
CA ARG A 326 6.89 13.73 -8.09
C ARG A 326 7.08 14.89 -7.12
N LYS A 327 6.29 15.95 -7.29
CA LYS A 327 6.31 17.18 -6.48
C LYS A 327 4.89 17.75 -6.36
N GLY A 328 4.70 18.57 -5.33
CA GLY A 328 3.41 19.21 -5.04
C GLY A 328 2.52 18.34 -4.17
N GLU A 329 1.66 19.00 -3.39
CA GLU A 329 0.67 18.31 -2.56
C GLU A 329 -0.60 18.02 -3.35
N ILE A 330 -1.11 16.80 -3.23
CA ILE A 330 -2.37 16.42 -3.85
C ILE A 330 -3.53 17.07 -3.07
N PRO A 331 -4.42 17.81 -3.75
CA PRO A 331 -5.54 18.49 -3.09
C PRO A 331 -6.47 17.54 -2.34
N ALA A 332 -7.01 18.02 -1.21
CA ALA A 332 -7.96 17.28 -0.40
C ALA A 332 -9.32 17.07 -1.09
N GLY A 333 -10.12 16.16 -0.50
CA GLY A 333 -11.50 15.89 -0.92
C GLY A 333 -11.61 15.04 -2.19
N ILE A 334 -10.50 14.53 -2.73
CA ILE A 334 -10.55 13.40 -3.66
C ILE A 334 -10.90 12.14 -2.84
N GLN A 335 -11.72 11.25 -3.40
CA GLN A 335 -12.05 9.99 -2.73
C GLN A 335 -10.79 9.13 -2.57
N GLY A 336 -10.52 8.69 -1.35
CA GLY A 336 -9.41 7.78 -1.07
C GLY A 336 -8.60 8.23 0.13
N ILE A 337 -7.36 7.77 0.19
CA ILE A 337 -6.39 8.10 1.23
C ILE A 337 -5.16 8.76 0.60
N THR A 338 -4.61 9.76 1.28
CA THR A 338 -3.34 10.39 0.90
C THR A 338 -2.23 9.83 1.77
N ILE A 339 -1.15 9.38 1.15
CA ILE A 339 0.10 8.92 1.76
C ILE A 339 1.17 9.96 1.46
N ARG A 340 1.86 10.43 2.52
CA ARG A 340 3.00 11.37 2.44
C ARG A 340 2.73 12.65 1.60
N GLY A 341 1.47 13.05 1.44
CA GLY A 341 1.04 14.25 0.69
C GLY A 341 1.05 14.16 -0.85
N HIS A 342 1.79 13.22 -1.44
CA HIS A 342 2.05 13.17 -2.90
C HIS A 342 1.63 11.86 -3.57
N ILE A 343 1.14 10.87 -2.80
CA ILE A 343 0.47 9.68 -3.30
C ILE A 343 -0.97 9.71 -2.79
N HIS A 344 -1.95 9.63 -3.69
CA HIS A 344 -3.35 9.53 -3.33
C HIS A 344 -3.97 8.33 -4.03
N LEU A 345 -4.55 7.41 -3.27
CA LEU A 345 -5.15 6.22 -3.84
C LEU A 345 -6.52 5.93 -3.24
N LYS A 346 -7.39 5.42 -4.11
CA LYS A 346 -8.57 4.66 -3.74
C LYS A 346 -8.23 3.18 -3.94
N PRO A 347 -7.91 2.43 -2.88
CA PRO A 347 -7.52 1.03 -3.03
C PRO A 347 -8.69 0.14 -3.43
N SER A 348 -8.40 -0.97 -4.13
CA SER A 348 -9.40 -1.97 -4.49
C SER A 348 -9.83 -2.87 -3.31
N TRP A 349 -9.06 -2.88 -2.21
CA TRP A 349 -9.28 -3.77 -1.07
C TRP A 349 -10.12 -3.17 0.06
N ASP A 350 -10.48 -1.89 -0.02
CA ASP A 350 -11.34 -1.26 0.98
C ASP A 350 -12.83 -1.67 0.86
N GLY A 351 -13.19 -2.35 -0.23
CA GLY A 351 -14.56 -2.78 -0.54
C GLY A 351 -15.50 -1.63 -0.92
N GLY A 352 -15.02 -0.38 -0.93
CA GLY A 352 -15.80 0.78 -1.35
C GLY A 352 -15.82 0.92 -2.87
N ARG A 353 -16.96 1.33 -3.42
CA ARG A 353 -17.06 1.62 -4.86
C ARG A 353 -16.29 2.90 -5.22
N LEU A 354 -15.76 2.97 -6.43
CA LEU A 354 -15.21 4.22 -6.97
C LEU A 354 -16.35 5.21 -7.28
N SER A 355 -16.41 6.31 -6.51
CA SER A 355 -17.40 7.37 -6.65
C SER A 355 -16.84 8.64 -7.29
N ALA A 356 -15.54 8.96 -7.13
CA ALA A 356 -14.91 10.09 -7.81
C ALA A 356 -14.67 9.78 -9.29
N SER A 357 -14.94 10.70 -10.23
CA SER A 357 -14.75 10.49 -11.68
C SER A 357 -13.35 10.81 -12.16
N LEU A 358 -12.95 10.20 -13.28
CA LEU A 358 -11.65 10.52 -13.90
C LEU A 358 -11.58 12.03 -14.19
N GLU A 359 -12.67 12.58 -14.71
CA GLU A 359 -12.81 14.00 -14.99
C GLU A 359 -12.70 14.86 -13.71
N GLU A 360 -13.38 14.46 -12.62
CA GLU A 360 -13.27 15.15 -11.32
C GLU A 360 -11.86 15.12 -10.74
N VAL A 361 -11.20 13.96 -10.78
CA VAL A 361 -9.82 13.80 -10.28
C VAL A 361 -8.87 14.71 -11.06
N LEU A 362 -8.96 14.70 -12.40
CA LEU A 362 -8.14 15.57 -13.26
C LEU A 362 -8.42 17.06 -13.02
N LYS A 363 -9.70 17.46 -12.90
CA LYS A 363 -10.07 18.84 -12.59
C LYS A 363 -9.52 19.28 -11.23
N LYS A 364 -9.54 18.40 -10.23
CA LYS A 364 -9.02 18.72 -8.89
C LYS A 364 -7.52 18.97 -8.87
N ILE A 365 -6.75 18.32 -9.72
CA ILE A 365 -5.32 18.60 -9.89
C ILE A 365 -5.04 19.73 -10.90
N GLY A 366 -6.08 20.43 -11.38
CA GLY A 366 -5.95 21.62 -12.19
C GLY A 366 -5.86 21.37 -13.70
N TYR A 367 -6.40 20.27 -14.20
CA TYR A 367 -6.59 20.08 -15.64
C TYR A 367 -7.68 21.03 -16.18
N THR A 368 -7.32 21.89 -17.13
CA THR A 368 -8.23 22.86 -17.78
C THR A 368 -8.23 22.76 -19.31
N GLY A 369 -7.45 21.83 -19.88
CA GLY A 369 -7.32 21.67 -21.32
C GLY A 369 -8.55 21.07 -22.00
N GLU A 370 -8.65 21.27 -23.31
CA GLU A 370 -9.61 20.56 -24.17
C GLU A 370 -9.22 19.07 -24.24
N PRO A 371 -10.09 18.13 -23.80
CA PRO A 371 -9.75 16.72 -23.77
C PRO A 371 -9.59 16.14 -25.18
N SER A 372 -8.58 15.28 -25.36
CA SER A 372 -8.42 14.50 -26.59
C SER A 372 -9.63 13.58 -26.81
N GLU A 373 -9.82 13.09 -28.04
CA GLU A 373 -10.91 12.14 -28.32
C GLU A 373 -10.81 10.86 -27.48
N ALA A 374 -9.59 10.38 -27.21
CA ALA A 374 -9.40 9.23 -26.32
C ALA A 374 -9.78 9.56 -24.87
N LEU A 375 -9.40 10.74 -24.37
CA LEU A 375 -9.74 11.17 -23.00
C LEU A 375 -11.24 11.42 -22.84
N LYS A 376 -11.90 12.05 -23.83
CA LYS A 376 -13.37 12.19 -23.89
C LYS A 376 -14.05 10.83 -23.82
N LYS A 377 -13.56 9.85 -24.58
CA LYS A 377 -14.08 8.49 -24.56
C LYS A 377 -13.96 7.86 -23.17
N LEU A 378 -12.81 8.03 -22.50
CA LEU A 378 -12.65 7.56 -21.12
C LEU A 378 -13.62 8.24 -20.14
N PHE A 379 -13.86 9.55 -20.27
CA PHE A 379 -14.86 10.24 -19.45
C PHE A 379 -16.27 9.69 -19.67
N ILE A 380 -16.63 9.42 -20.93
CA ILE A 380 -17.93 8.85 -21.29
C ILE A 380 -18.05 7.41 -20.78
N GLU A 381 -17.01 6.59 -20.92
CA GLU A 381 -17.00 5.20 -20.44
C GLU A 381 -17.08 5.13 -18.91
N ASP A 382 -16.33 5.97 -18.20
CA ASP A 382 -16.40 6.11 -16.74
C ASP A 382 -17.83 6.52 -16.32
N LYS A 383 -18.40 7.52 -16.99
CA LYS A 383 -19.80 7.94 -16.77
C LYS A 383 -20.80 6.86 -17.10
N ARG A 384 -20.69 6.13 -18.21
CA ARG A 384 -21.71 5.19 -18.70
C ARG A 384 -21.64 3.83 -18.00
N ASN A 385 -20.44 3.26 -17.90
CA ASN A 385 -20.26 1.87 -17.48
C ASN A 385 -20.15 1.73 -15.96
N PHE A 386 -19.70 2.80 -15.28
CA PHE A 386 -19.41 2.75 -13.85
C PHE A 386 -20.21 3.76 -13.04
N ARG A 387 -20.95 4.68 -13.68
CA ARG A 387 -21.77 5.72 -13.01
C ARG A 387 -23.11 5.97 -13.70
N GLY A 388 -23.42 5.21 -14.75
CA GLY A 388 -24.33 5.67 -15.81
C GLY A 388 -25.79 5.47 -15.50
N GLU A 389 -26.60 6.20 -16.28
CA GLU A 389 -28.03 5.95 -16.43
C GLU A 389 -28.26 4.52 -16.94
N PHE A 390 -28.89 3.69 -16.12
CA PHE A 390 -29.43 2.41 -16.52
C PHE A 390 -30.85 2.64 -17.03
N GLN A 391 -31.26 1.88 -18.04
CA GLN A 391 -32.68 1.70 -18.35
C GLN A 391 -33.14 0.47 -17.59
N VAL A 392 -34.08 0.66 -16.67
CA VAL A 392 -34.64 -0.43 -15.88
C VAL A 392 -36.15 -0.46 -16.00
N PHE A 393 -36.72 -1.65 -15.87
CA PHE A 393 -38.16 -1.80 -15.71
C PHE A 393 -38.48 -1.76 -14.21
N PRO A 394 -39.20 -0.74 -13.73
CA PRO A 394 -39.62 -0.69 -12.33
C PRO A 394 -40.72 -1.73 -12.10
N GLU A 395 -40.45 -2.67 -11.21
CA GLU A 395 -41.43 -3.63 -10.71
C GLU A 395 -41.89 -3.22 -9.32
N ARG A 396 -43.16 -3.47 -8.99
CA ARG A 396 -43.67 -3.17 -7.66
C ARG A 396 -43.10 -4.16 -6.65
N GLY A 397 -42.47 -3.65 -5.58
CA GLY A 397 -41.88 -4.45 -4.51
C GLY A 397 -42.92 -5.22 -3.71
N SER A 398 -42.48 -6.28 -3.04
CA SER A 398 -43.34 -7.16 -2.22
C SER A 398 -43.99 -6.46 -1.02
N ASP A 399 -43.47 -5.31 -0.62
CA ASP A 399 -44.05 -4.46 0.43
C ASP A 399 -45.21 -3.59 -0.08
N GLY A 400 -45.46 -3.57 -1.40
CA GLY A 400 -46.52 -2.78 -2.04
C GLY A 400 -46.28 -1.27 -2.04
N ILE A 401 -45.16 -0.81 -1.46
CA ILE A 401 -44.84 0.59 -1.19
C ILE A 401 -43.67 1.06 -2.06
N ASN A 402 -42.64 0.24 -2.25
CA ASN A 402 -41.43 0.60 -2.99
C ASN A 402 -41.43 -0.02 -4.39
N TYR A 403 -40.77 0.64 -5.35
CA TYR A 403 -40.43 0.05 -6.64
C TYR A 403 -39.02 -0.52 -6.61
N VAL A 404 -38.81 -1.61 -7.34
CA VAL A 404 -37.54 -2.31 -7.47
C VAL A 404 -37.20 -2.52 -8.94
N ALA A 405 -35.94 -2.76 -9.25
CA ALA A 405 -35.50 -3.13 -10.58
C ALA A 405 -34.50 -4.28 -10.50
N PHE A 406 -34.59 -5.19 -11.46
CA PHE A 406 -33.65 -6.29 -11.62
C PHE A 406 -32.89 -6.13 -12.92
N THR A 407 -31.59 -5.84 -12.83
CA THR A 407 -30.71 -5.94 -14.00
C THR A 407 -30.28 -7.40 -14.16
N LYS A 408 -30.54 -7.97 -15.34
CA LYS A 408 -29.88 -9.21 -15.80
C LYS A 408 -28.53 -8.80 -16.36
N THR A 409 -27.48 -8.90 -15.55
CA THR A 409 -26.12 -8.95 -16.09
C THR A 409 -25.81 -10.40 -16.46
N GLU A 410 -25.42 -10.66 -17.71
CA GLU A 410 -24.95 -12.00 -18.10
C GLU A 410 -23.80 -12.43 -17.18
N GLY A 411 -23.93 -13.61 -16.55
CA GLY A 411 -22.88 -14.21 -15.72
C GLY A 411 -22.89 -13.84 -14.22
N SER A 412 -23.58 -12.78 -13.80
CA SER A 412 -23.73 -12.43 -12.37
C SER A 412 -25.22 -12.31 -12.05
N GLY A 413 -25.77 -13.25 -11.28
CA GLY A 413 -27.23 -13.36 -11.04
C GLY A 413 -27.93 -12.04 -10.68
N LYS A 414 -29.27 -11.99 -10.88
CA LYS A 414 -30.14 -10.80 -10.72
C LYS A 414 -29.64 -9.84 -9.63
N VAL A 415 -29.21 -8.65 -10.03
CA VAL A 415 -28.86 -7.60 -9.07
C VAL A 415 -30.13 -6.85 -8.68
N PHE A 416 -30.38 -6.74 -7.38
CA PHE A 416 -31.55 -6.08 -6.81
C PHE A 416 -31.26 -4.58 -6.69
N SER A 417 -32.19 -3.75 -7.17
CA SER A 417 -32.11 -2.30 -7.06
C SER A 417 -33.44 -1.75 -6.54
N VAL A 418 -33.42 -0.66 -5.78
CA VAL A 418 -34.57 -0.06 -5.09
C VAL A 418 -34.66 1.41 -5.44
N PHE A 419 -35.85 1.88 -5.81
CA PHE A 419 -36.12 3.30 -6.04
C PHE A 419 -36.35 4.07 -4.73
N PRO A 420 -36.26 5.41 -4.73
CA PRO A 420 -36.49 6.20 -3.53
C PRO A 420 -37.91 5.97 -2.98
N LYS A 421 -38.05 6.00 -1.65
CA LYS A 421 -39.33 5.75 -0.99
C LYS A 421 -40.38 6.76 -1.46
N GLY A 422 -41.52 6.27 -1.94
CA GLY A 422 -42.63 7.10 -2.43
C GLY A 422 -42.53 7.52 -3.90
N TRP A 423 -41.41 7.23 -4.57
CA TRP A 423 -41.30 7.43 -6.01
C TRP A 423 -42.21 6.45 -6.78
N LYS A 424 -42.80 6.93 -7.89
CA LYS A 424 -43.65 6.13 -8.78
C LYS A 424 -43.28 6.39 -10.24
N PRO A 425 -43.23 5.35 -11.10
CA PRO A 425 -43.00 5.55 -12.52
C PRO A 425 -44.23 6.17 -13.20
N LYS A 426 -44.01 6.89 -14.31
CA LYS A 426 -45.09 7.39 -15.19
C LYS A 426 -45.96 6.25 -15.75
N SER A 427 -45.35 5.09 -15.97
CA SER A 427 -45.92 3.91 -16.59
C SER A 427 -45.12 2.69 -16.11
N GLU A 428 -45.80 1.63 -15.67
CA GLU A 428 -45.15 0.38 -15.21
C GLU A 428 -44.61 -0.46 -16.38
N SER A 429 -44.92 -0.09 -17.62
CA SER A 429 -44.51 -0.77 -18.85
C SER A 429 -43.34 -0.10 -19.59
N ASP A 430 -42.94 1.09 -19.17
CA ASP A 430 -41.85 1.84 -19.81
C ASP A 430 -40.54 1.68 -19.04
N PHE A 431 -39.42 1.72 -19.77
CA PHE A 431 -38.12 1.79 -19.14
C PHE A 431 -37.95 3.15 -18.47
N VAL A 432 -37.33 3.15 -17.28
CA VAL A 432 -36.97 4.36 -16.55
C VAL A 432 -35.46 4.51 -16.60
N LYS A 433 -35.00 5.70 -16.98
CA LYS A 433 -33.60 6.07 -16.86
C LYS A 433 -33.28 6.34 -15.40
N VAL A 434 -32.27 5.65 -14.88
CA VAL A 434 -31.89 5.71 -13.46
C VAL A 434 -30.39 5.81 -13.29
N HIS A 435 -29.94 6.67 -12.40
CA HIS A 435 -28.57 6.63 -11.90
C HIS A 435 -28.50 5.73 -10.68
N VAL A 436 -27.32 5.19 -10.36
CA VAL A 436 -27.11 4.55 -9.06
C VAL A 436 -26.73 5.65 -8.07
N ALA A 437 -27.66 5.98 -7.17
CA ALA A 437 -27.51 7.01 -6.15
C ALA A 437 -26.59 6.55 -5.01
N GLU A 438 -26.79 5.31 -4.55
CA GLU A 438 -26.08 4.74 -3.42
C GLU A 438 -26.02 3.21 -3.58
N VAL A 439 -25.06 2.56 -2.92
CA VAL A 439 -25.02 1.08 -2.81
C VAL A 439 -25.20 0.73 -1.35
N LYS A 440 -26.15 -0.15 -1.03
CA LYS A 440 -26.42 -0.63 0.34
C LYS A 440 -26.25 -2.13 0.43
N THR A 441 -26.03 -2.63 1.63
CA THR A 441 -26.02 -4.07 1.92
C THR A 441 -27.28 -4.45 2.67
N ASP A 442 -27.90 -5.56 2.26
CA ASP A 442 -29.02 -6.14 3.01
C ASP A 442 -28.55 -6.78 4.33
N SER A 443 -29.50 -7.26 5.14
CA SER A 443 -29.21 -7.92 6.42
C SER A 443 -28.42 -9.23 6.29
N ARG A 444 -28.18 -9.72 5.07
CA ARG A 444 -27.38 -10.91 4.76
C ARG A 444 -26.04 -10.54 4.12
N GLY A 445 -25.70 -9.25 4.06
CA GLY A 445 -24.46 -8.73 3.48
C GLY A 445 -24.45 -8.72 1.95
N LYS A 446 -25.58 -8.93 1.27
CA LYS A 446 -25.66 -8.86 -0.19
C LYS A 446 -25.84 -7.41 -0.65
N PRO A 447 -25.05 -6.91 -1.62
CA PRO A 447 -25.21 -5.55 -2.11
C PRO A 447 -26.48 -5.39 -2.96
N PHE A 448 -27.11 -4.22 -2.84
CA PHE A 448 -28.20 -3.74 -3.68
C PHE A 448 -28.03 -2.25 -3.99
N PHE A 449 -28.58 -1.79 -5.10
CA PHE A 449 -28.44 -0.41 -5.55
C PHE A 449 -29.64 0.43 -5.15
N LEU A 450 -29.42 1.62 -4.59
CA LEU A 450 -30.43 2.68 -4.59
C LEU A 450 -30.35 3.43 -5.91
N LEU A 451 -31.50 3.56 -6.56
CA LEU A 451 -31.63 4.20 -7.85
C LEU A 451 -32.12 5.63 -7.67
N GLU A 452 -31.57 6.55 -8.46
CA GLU A 452 -32.09 7.91 -8.62
C GLU A 452 -32.66 8.03 -10.03
N PRO A 453 -33.99 8.05 -10.17
CA PRO A 453 -34.64 8.19 -11.47
C PRO A 453 -34.45 9.59 -12.04
N ASP A 454 -34.22 9.67 -13.35
CA ASP A 454 -34.17 10.93 -14.09
C ASP A 454 -35.47 11.75 -13.81
N PRO A 455 -35.38 13.05 -13.44
CA PRO A 455 -36.54 13.88 -13.13
C PRO A 455 -37.64 13.84 -14.19
N ASP A 456 -37.26 13.77 -15.48
CA ASP A 456 -38.18 13.72 -16.61
C ASP A 456 -38.89 12.37 -16.76
N SER A 457 -38.48 11.36 -16.00
CA SER A 457 -39.08 10.02 -15.95
C SER A 457 -40.12 9.85 -14.83
N SER A 458 -40.37 10.89 -14.01
CA SER A 458 -41.29 10.88 -12.86
C SER A 458 -42.56 11.73 -13.06
N VAL A 459 -43.69 11.37 -12.45
CA VAL A 459 -44.82 12.31 -12.27
C VAL A 459 -44.66 12.97 -10.90
N ALA A 460 -44.89 14.29 -10.84
CA ALA A 460 -44.92 15.07 -9.60
C ALA A 460 -45.85 14.47 -8.54
#